data_AF-A0A2W1J7A9-F1
#
_entry.id   AF-A0A2W1J7A9-F1
#
_cell.length_a   1.000
_cell.length_b   1.000
_cell.length_c   1.000
_cell.angle_alpha   90.00
_cell.angle_beta   90.00
_cell.angle_gamma   90.00
#
_symmetry.space_group_name_H-M   'P 1'
#
loop_
_entity.id
_entity.type
_entity.pdbx_description
1 polymer ?
#
loop_
_entity_poly.entity_id
_entity_poly.type
_entity_poly.pdbx_seq_one_letter_code
_entity_poly.pdbx_strand_id
1 'polypeptide(L)'
;MNPYTVNIEQQMQRLYKSLNEKDRRRYAAIEAAKLGWGGISYISALFGCDYYTIRFGLSELDDEVAMNQKGIRSKGGGRKSAFETVEGLDEAFIEVLSEYTAGSPIDEQQKWTNLKRHEIAQLIEVDGQAISVTLVDQLLTKHNYRKRKAQKRLPTGETAQRNEQFENIGKLRKTYQDSGNPIVSMDTKKKN
;
A
#
# COMPACT_ATOMS: atom_id res chain seq x y z
N MET A 1 48.38 -19.82 2.41
CA MET A 1 47.09 -20.05 1.74
C MET A 1 47.32 -21.10 0.65
N ASN A 2 46.50 -22.16 0.62
CA ASN A 2 46.56 -23.17 -0.44
C ASN A 2 45.42 -22.88 -1.43
N PRO A 3 45.72 -22.50 -2.69
CA PRO A 3 44.69 -22.25 -3.68
C PRO A 3 43.93 -23.53 -4.05
N TYR A 4 42.71 -23.38 -4.54
CA TYR A 4 41.96 -24.51 -5.08
C TYR A 4 42.61 -25.01 -6.38
N THR A 5 42.32 -26.25 -6.76
CA THR A 5 42.73 -26.75 -8.07
C THR A 5 41.93 -26.05 -9.17
N VAL A 6 42.52 -25.92 -10.37
CA VAL A 6 41.90 -25.22 -11.51
C VAL A 6 40.51 -25.77 -11.86
N ASN A 7 40.31 -27.09 -11.71
CA ASN A 7 39.00 -27.71 -11.94
C ASN A 7 37.94 -27.19 -10.95
N ILE A 8 38.30 -27.12 -9.66
CA ILE A 8 37.41 -26.63 -8.61
C ILE A 8 37.13 -25.14 -8.82
N GLU A 9 38.14 -24.33 -9.14
CA GLU A 9 37.95 -22.90 -9.44
C GLU A 9 36.91 -22.67 -10.54
N GLN A 10 36.96 -23.44 -11.63
CA GLN A 10 35.99 -23.36 -12.72
C GLN A 10 34.58 -23.77 -12.28
N GLN A 11 34.44 -24.82 -11.47
CA GLN A 11 33.15 -25.23 -10.91
C GLN A 11 32.57 -24.17 -9.97
N MET A 12 33.41 -23.59 -9.10
CA MET A 12 33.04 -22.52 -8.19
C MET A 12 32.56 -21.28 -8.95
N GLN A 13 33.26 -20.86 -10.01
CA GLN A 13 32.85 -19.74 -10.85
C GLN A 13 31.51 -19.99 -11.55
N ARG A 14 31.24 -21.22 -12.01
CA ARG A 14 29.96 -21.59 -12.62
C ARG A 14 28.81 -21.49 -11.62
N LEU A 15 29.00 -22.03 -10.42
CA LEU A 15 28.01 -21.92 -9.35
C LEU A 15 27.80 -20.46 -8.94
N TYR A 16 28.89 -19.70 -8.74
CA TYR A 16 28.82 -18.29 -8.40
C TYR A 16 27.95 -17.51 -9.40
N LYS A 17 28.12 -17.78 -10.71
CA LYS A 17 27.31 -17.14 -11.75
C LYS A 17 25.84 -17.55 -11.75
N SER A 18 25.47 -18.74 -11.28
CA SER A 18 24.06 -19.18 -11.21
C SER A 18 23.31 -18.66 -9.98
N LEU A 19 24.02 -18.26 -8.92
CA LEU A 19 23.44 -17.74 -7.68
C LEU A 19 22.89 -16.31 -7.83
N ASN A 20 21.93 -15.96 -6.98
CA ASN A 20 21.47 -14.57 -6.83
C ASN A 20 22.50 -13.73 -6.03
N GLU A 21 22.32 -12.41 -5.99
CA GLU A 21 23.29 -11.49 -5.36
C GLU A 21 23.58 -11.84 -3.88
N LYS A 22 22.54 -12.16 -3.11
CA LYS A 22 22.64 -12.50 -1.69
C LYS A 22 23.44 -13.79 -1.49
N ASP A 23 23.09 -14.82 -2.25
CA ASP A 23 23.72 -16.14 -2.12
C ASP A 23 25.16 -16.13 -2.64
N ARG A 24 25.45 -15.34 -3.70
CA ARG A 24 26.82 -15.08 -4.17
C ARG A 24 27.71 -14.51 -3.07
N ARG A 25 27.19 -13.50 -2.37
CA ARG A 25 27.92 -12.82 -1.30
C ARG A 25 28.27 -13.77 -0.16
N ARG A 26 27.29 -14.55 0.30
CA ARG A 26 27.45 -15.55 1.37
C ARG A 26 28.37 -16.68 0.97
N TYR A 27 28.22 -17.19 -0.25
CA TYR A 27 29.08 -18.23 -0.79
C TYR A 27 30.54 -17.76 -0.83
N ALA A 28 30.80 -16.57 -1.37
CA ALA A 28 32.15 -15.99 -1.38
C ALA A 28 32.73 -15.80 0.03
N ALA A 29 31.90 -15.39 1.00
CA ALA A 29 32.31 -15.26 2.39
C ALA A 29 32.72 -16.59 3.03
N ILE A 30 31.95 -17.66 2.83
CA ILE A 30 32.28 -18.99 3.35
C ILE A 30 33.60 -19.50 2.75
N GLU A 31 33.77 -19.39 1.43
CA GLU A 31 35.00 -19.86 0.77
C GLU A 31 36.22 -19.04 1.19
N ALA A 32 36.06 -17.72 1.39
CA ALA A 32 37.12 -16.89 1.93
C ALA A 32 37.49 -17.25 3.38
N ALA A 33 36.50 -17.57 4.22
CA ALA A 33 36.71 -17.98 5.60
C ALA A 33 37.47 -19.31 5.70
N LYS A 34 37.17 -20.28 4.82
CA LYS A 34 37.86 -21.58 4.76
C LYS A 34 39.36 -21.44 4.49
N LEU A 35 39.76 -20.46 3.70
CA LEU A 35 41.14 -20.24 3.27
C LEU A 35 41.97 -19.41 4.27
N GLY A 36 41.32 -18.76 5.24
CA GLY A 36 41.97 -17.97 6.28
C GLY A 36 42.70 -16.73 5.75
N TRP A 37 43.95 -16.52 6.19
CA TRP A 37 44.72 -15.33 5.81
C TRP A 37 45.02 -15.30 4.31
N GLY A 38 44.62 -14.20 3.65
CA GLY A 38 44.70 -14.03 2.18
C GLY A 38 43.51 -14.60 1.40
N GLY A 39 42.59 -15.33 2.05
CA GLY A 39 41.43 -15.94 1.40
C GLY A 39 40.50 -14.93 0.74
N ILE A 40 40.25 -13.78 1.39
CA ILE A 40 39.38 -12.73 0.84
C ILE A 40 39.95 -12.17 -0.46
N SER A 41 41.25 -11.87 -0.50
CA SER A 41 41.90 -11.31 -1.70
C SER A 41 41.87 -12.30 -2.86
N TYR A 42 42.11 -13.58 -2.59
CA TYR A 42 42.04 -14.62 -3.61
C TYR A 42 40.62 -14.83 -4.14
N ILE A 43 39.63 -14.95 -3.26
CA ILE A 43 38.23 -15.16 -3.68
C ILE A 43 37.68 -13.94 -4.42
N SER A 44 38.07 -12.72 -4.01
CA SER A 44 37.74 -11.48 -4.72
C SER A 44 38.30 -11.51 -6.15
N ALA A 45 39.56 -11.91 -6.34
CA ALA A 45 40.16 -12.06 -7.66
C ALA A 45 39.50 -13.19 -8.48
N LEU A 46 39.19 -14.34 -7.85
CA LEU A 46 38.61 -15.51 -8.50
C LEU A 46 37.18 -15.24 -9.02
N PHE A 47 36.35 -14.56 -8.23
CA PHE A 47 34.96 -14.26 -8.58
C PHE A 47 34.77 -12.88 -9.23
N GLY A 48 35.79 -12.02 -9.23
CA GLY A 48 35.72 -10.66 -9.74
C GLY A 48 34.75 -9.79 -8.93
N CYS A 49 34.66 -10.00 -7.62
CA CYS A 49 33.75 -9.30 -6.73
C CYS A 49 34.50 -8.36 -5.78
N ASP A 50 33.83 -7.32 -5.31
CA ASP A 50 34.42 -6.31 -4.45
C ASP A 50 34.75 -6.87 -3.05
N TYR A 51 35.86 -6.42 -2.45
CA TYR A 51 36.29 -6.83 -1.11
C TYR A 51 35.22 -6.62 -0.04
N TYR A 52 34.49 -5.50 -0.10
CA TYR A 52 33.40 -5.20 0.83
C TYR A 52 32.23 -6.17 0.68
N THR A 53 32.01 -6.73 -0.51
CA THR A 53 30.98 -7.76 -0.72
C THR A 53 31.28 -8.98 0.13
N ILE A 54 32.52 -9.47 0.11
CA ILE A 54 32.93 -10.65 0.91
C ILE A 54 32.85 -10.34 2.41
N ARG A 55 33.30 -9.16 2.85
CA ARG A 55 33.17 -8.74 4.26
C ARG A 55 31.72 -8.63 4.72
N PHE A 56 30.85 -8.05 3.91
CA PHE A 56 29.43 -7.94 4.24
C PHE A 56 28.78 -9.33 4.30
N GLY A 57 29.21 -10.25 3.41
CA GLY A 57 28.82 -11.66 3.49
C GLY A 57 29.26 -12.33 4.78
N LEU A 58 30.48 -12.07 5.26
CA LEU A 58 30.96 -12.60 6.55
C LEU A 58 30.08 -12.11 7.71
N SER A 59 29.77 -10.81 7.76
CA SER A 59 28.87 -10.29 8.79
C SER A 59 27.44 -10.83 8.68
N GLU A 60 26.95 -11.08 7.47
CA GLU A 60 25.62 -11.68 7.27
C GLU A 60 25.55 -13.14 7.75
N LEU A 61 26.66 -13.89 7.71
CA LEU A 61 26.69 -15.30 8.15
C LEU A 61 26.56 -15.43 9.67
N ASP A 62 27.04 -14.44 10.42
CA ASP A 62 26.95 -14.39 11.89
C ASP A 62 25.63 -13.78 12.38
N ASP A 63 24.83 -13.19 11.50
CA ASP A 63 23.55 -12.54 11.82
C ASP A 63 22.34 -13.42 11.41
N GLU A 64 21.63 -13.95 12.42
CA GLU A 64 20.43 -14.77 12.21
C GLU A 64 19.30 -14.03 11.49
N VAL A 65 19.16 -12.71 11.68
CA VAL A 65 18.14 -11.90 11.02
C VAL A 65 18.49 -11.77 9.54
N ALA A 66 19.75 -11.49 9.22
CA ALA A 66 20.24 -11.44 7.86
C ALA A 66 20.06 -12.79 7.14
N MET A 67 20.40 -13.90 7.79
CA MET A 67 20.27 -15.23 7.20
C MET A 67 18.83 -15.58 6.80
N ASN A 68 17.86 -15.17 7.62
CA ASN A 68 16.43 -15.42 7.40
C ASN A 68 15.74 -14.43 6.44
N GLN A 69 16.47 -13.49 5.83
CA GLN A 69 15.88 -12.56 4.85
C GLN A 69 15.40 -13.30 3.59
N LYS A 70 14.08 -13.28 3.37
CA LYS A 70 13.44 -13.87 2.17
C LYS A 70 13.71 -13.09 0.89
N GLY A 71 13.93 -11.77 0.98
CA GLY A 71 14.14 -10.89 -0.16
C GLY A 71 15.59 -10.44 -0.31
N ILE A 72 15.98 -10.06 -1.54
CA ILE A 72 17.29 -9.45 -1.84
C ILE A 72 17.35 -7.99 -1.36
N ARG A 73 16.20 -7.29 -1.36
CA ARG A 73 16.10 -5.89 -0.94
C ARG A 73 15.45 -5.77 0.43
N SER A 74 16.04 -4.97 1.30
CA SER A 74 15.41 -4.53 2.54
C SER A 74 14.18 -3.66 2.23
N LYS A 75 13.13 -3.75 3.06
CA LYS A 75 11.98 -2.85 2.99
C LYS A 75 12.43 -1.42 3.35
N GLY A 76 11.81 -0.41 2.74
CA GLY A 76 11.99 1.00 3.11
C GLY A 76 12.80 1.87 2.14
N GLY A 77 13.32 1.32 1.04
CA GLY A 77 14.03 2.12 0.01
C GLY A 77 13.13 2.83 -1.00
N GLY A 78 11.81 2.79 -0.83
CA GLY A 78 10.82 3.37 -1.75
C GLY A 78 10.16 4.64 -1.19
N ARG A 79 9.39 5.33 -2.03
CA ARG A 79 8.55 6.46 -1.61
C ARG A 79 7.63 6.02 -0.46
N LYS A 80 7.63 6.76 0.65
CA LYS A 80 6.72 6.53 1.79
C LYS A 80 5.27 6.63 1.35
N SER A 81 4.39 5.90 2.04
CA SER A 81 2.97 5.91 1.70
C SER A 81 2.39 7.31 1.94
N ALA A 82 1.40 7.72 1.13
CA ALA A 82 0.74 9.00 1.33
C ALA A 82 0.01 9.05 2.68
N PHE A 83 -0.43 7.90 3.20
CA PHE A 83 -0.98 7.75 4.56
C PHE A 83 -0.01 8.11 5.69
N GLU A 84 1.30 7.90 5.48
CA GLU A 84 2.32 8.27 6.46
C GLU A 84 2.80 9.71 6.29
N THR A 85 2.61 10.28 5.11
CA THR A 85 3.18 11.59 4.75
C THR A 85 2.17 12.72 4.95
N VAL A 86 0.88 12.44 4.76
CA VAL A 86 -0.20 13.43 4.83
C VAL A 86 -0.98 13.20 6.12
N GLU A 87 -0.83 14.11 7.07
CA GLU A 87 -1.62 14.13 8.31
C GLU A 87 -3.07 14.55 8.00
N GLY A 88 -4.05 14.05 8.76
CA GLY A 88 -5.47 14.42 8.58
C GLY A 88 -6.18 13.84 7.35
N LEU A 89 -5.49 13.02 6.53
CA LEU A 89 -6.05 12.45 5.30
C LEU A 89 -7.31 11.60 5.55
N ASP A 90 -7.29 10.75 6.57
CA ASP A 90 -8.42 9.88 6.92
C ASP A 90 -9.61 10.70 7.44
N GLU A 91 -9.35 11.77 8.21
CA GLU A 91 -10.37 12.63 8.80
C GLU A 91 -11.10 13.42 7.72
N ALA A 92 -10.34 14.08 6.83
CA ALA A 92 -10.88 14.79 5.68
C ALA A 92 -11.70 13.86 4.77
N PHE A 93 -11.23 12.62 4.57
CA PHE A 93 -11.96 11.61 3.81
C PHE A 93 -13.30 11.22 4.47
N ILE A 94 -13.32 11.01 5.78
CA ILE A 94 -14.54 10.67 6.52
C ILE A 94 -15.52 11.83 6.52
N GLU A 95 -15.05 13.06 6.72
CA GLU A 95 -15.90 14.26 6.73
C GLU A 95 -16.60 14.42 5.38
N VAL A 96 -15.85 14.42 4.29
CA VAL A 96 -16.40 14.53 2.93
C VAL A 96 -17.38 13.40 2.66
N LEU A 97 -17.06 12.15 3.03
CA LEU A 97 -17.95 11.04 2.73
C LEU A 97 -19.15 10.94 3.67
N SER A 98 -19.16 11.54 4.85
CA SER A 98 -20.26 11.42 5.80
C SER A 98 -21.61 11.85 5.21
N GLU A 99 -21.61 12.87 4.34
CA GLU A 99 -22.80 13.38 3.67
C GLU A 99 -23.28 12.49 2.51
N TYR A 100 -22.36 11.73 1.90
CA TYR A 100 -22.59 10.91 0.71
C TYR A 100 -22.60 9.41 0.99
N THR A 101 -22.41 9.02 2.25
CA THR A 101 -22.37 7.61 2.68
C THR A 101 -23.77 7.10 2.94
N ALA A 102 -24.10 6.00 2.27
CA ALA A 102 -25.29 5.21 2.57
C ALA A 102 -24.87 3.83 3.10
N GLY A 103 -25.56 3.38 4.15
CA GLY A 103 -25.33 2.09 4.80
C GLY A 103 -26.44 1.07 4.52
N SER A 104 -26.16 -0.21 4.79
CA SER A 104 -27.20 -1.24 4.85
C SER A 104 -27.95 -1.14 6.19
N PRO A 105 -29.30 -1.12 6.19
CA PRO A 105 -30.08 -1.20 7.44
C PRO A 105 -29.87 -2.49 8.24
N ILE A 106 -29.22 -3.50 7.64
CA ILE A 106 -29.02 -4.83 8.22
C ILE A 106 -27.55 -5.04 8.62
N ASP A 107 -26.63 -4.37 7.94
CA ASP A 107 -25.18 -4.53 8.16
C ASP A 107 -24.52 -3.15 8.20
N GLU A 108 -24.17 -2.72 9.42
CA GLU A 108 -23.52 -1.44 9.67
C GLU A 108 -22.13 -1.32 9.01
N GLN A 109 -21.49 -2.45 8.69
CA GLN A 109 -20.18 -2.46 8.02
C GLN A 109 -20.31 -2.24 6.51
N GLN A 110 -21.51 -2.41 5.94
CA GLN A 110 -21.70 -2.25 4.51
C GLN A 110 -22.01 -0.80 4.16
N LYS A 111 -20.98 -0.06 3.73
CA LYS A 111 -21.06 1.34 3.30
C LYS A 111 -20.83 1.48 1.81
N TRP A 112 -21.57 2.37 1.15
CA TRP A 112 -21.35 2.75 -0.24
C TRP A 112 -21.56 4.25 -0.44
N THR A 113 -20.92 4.80 -1.46
CA THR A 113 -21.01 6.21 -1.84
C THR A 113 -21.73 6.34 -3.18
N ASN A 114 -22.40 7.47 -3.42
CA ASN A 114 -22.92 7.82 -4.74
C ASN A 114 -21.89 8.57 -5.61
N LEU A 115 -20.83 9.11 -5.00
CA LEU A 115 -19.77 9.86 -5.67
C LEU A 115 -18.85 8.97 -6.50
N LYS A 116 -18.41 9.50 -7.64
CA LYS A 116 -17.35 8.92 -8.46
C LYS A 116 -15.99 9.22 -7.84
N ARG A 117 -15.01 8.38 -8.14
CA ARG A 117 -13.65 8.50 -7.58
C ARG A 117 -12.98 9.85 -7.84
N HIS A 118 -13.21 10.45 -9.01
CA HIS A 118 -12.66 11.77 -9.35
C HIS A 118 -13.38 12.91 -8.61
N GLU A 119 -14.68 12.77 -8.35
CA GLU A 119 -15.43 13.73 -7.54
C GLU A 119 -14.91 13.70 -6.10
N ILE A 120 -14.67 12.50 -5.55
CA ILE A 120 -14.05 12.35 -4.22
C ILE A 120 -12.64 12.96 -4.20
N ALA A 121 -11.83 12.74 -5.24
CA ALA A 121 -10.50 13.31 -5.37
C ALA A 121 -10.49 14.86 -5.42
N GLN A 122 -11.54 15.46 -5.98
CA GLN A 122 -11.71 16.92 -6.05
C GLN A 122 -12.27 17.51 -4.75
N LEU A 123 -13.11 16.77 -4.03
CA LEU A 123 -13.72 17.23 -2.78
C LEU A 123 -12.76 17.14 -1.60
N ILE A 124 -11.80 16.22 -1.63
CA ILE A 124 -10.80 16.10 -0.59
C ILE A 124 -9.55 16.87 -1.01
N GLU A 125 -9.40 18.04 -0.43
CA GLU A 125 -8.17 18.84 -0.48
C GLU A 125 -7.51 18.79 0.90
N VAL A 126 -6.26 18.34 0.93
CA VAL A 126 -5.43 18.40 2.15
C VAL A 126 -4.25 19.30 1.83
N ASP A 127 -3.98 20.29 2.70
CA ASP A 127 -2.94 21.30 2.51
C ASP A 127 -3.02 22.07 1.17
N GLY A 128 -4.24 22.26 0.65
CA GLY A 128 -4.47 22.95 -0.63
C GLY A 128 -4.09 22.14 -1.87
N GLN A 129 -3.90 20.82 -1.76
CA GLN A 129 -3.70 19.92 -2.88
C GLN A 129 -4.80 18.86 -2.96
N ALA A 130 -5.32 18.69 -4.18
CA ALA A 130 -6.23 17.61 -4.53
C ALA A 130 -5.49 16.27 -4.50
N ILE A 131 -6.17 15.25 -3.98
CA ILE A 131 -5.63 13.91 -3.84
C ILE A 131 -5.74 13.13 -5.16
N SER A 132 -4.83 12.18 -5.39
CA SER A 132 -4.93 11.30 -6.56
C SER A 132 -6.07 10.28 -6.44
N VAL A 133 -6.69 9.94 -7.57
CA VAL A 133 -7.71 8.88 -7.66
C VAL A 133 -7.22 7.54 -7.11
N THR A 134 -5.93 7.25 -7.24
CA THR A 134 -5.32 6.03 -6.68
C THR A 134 -5.32 6.00 -5.16
N LEU A 135 -5.10 7.15 -4.51
CA LEU A 135 -5.17 7.25 -3.06
C LEU A 135 -6.61 7.15 -2.57
N VAL A 136 -7.58 7.70 -3.33
CA VAL A 136 -9.02 7.50 -3.07
C VAL A 136 -9.39 6.01 -3.11
N ASP A 137 -8.88 5.23 -4.05
CA ASP A 137 -9.14 3.78 -4.10
C ASP A 137 -8.59 3.05 -2.87
N GLN A 138 -7.40 3.47 -2.39
CA GLN A 138 -6.82 2.94 -1.16
C GLN A 138 -7.64 3.32 0.07
N LEU A 139 -8.10 4.58 0.16
CA LEU A 139 -8.97 5.07 1.24
C LEU A 139 -10.32 4.34 1.27
N LEU A 140 -10.98 4.17 0.12
CA LEU A 140 -12.22 3.40 0.02
C LEU A 140 -12.03 1.96 0.50
N THR A 141 -10.90 1.33 0.16
CA THR A 141 -10.58 -0.03 0.60
C THR A 141 -10.34 -0.07 2.11
N LYS A 142 -9.56 0.88 2.64
CA LYS A 142 -9.24 0.99 4.08
C LYS A 142 -10.48 1.18 4.95
N HIS A 143 -11.43 2.00 4.50
CA HIS A 143 -12.68 2.28 5.20
C HIS A 143 -13.84 1.33 4.80
N ASN A 144 -13.55 0.22 4.11
CA ASN A 144 -14.51 -0.82 3.73
C ASN A 144 -15.70 -0.35 2.87
N TYR A 145 -15.51 0.67 2.04
CA TYR A 145 -16.52 1.09 1.07
C TYR A 145 -16.63 0.09 -0.08
N ARG A 146 -17.86 -0.35 -0.36
CA ARG A 146 -18.15 -1.32 -1.42
C ARG A 146 -18.79 -0.63 -2.62
N LYS A 147 -18.47 -1.13 -3.82
CA LYS A 147 -19.19 -0.76 -5.03
C LYS A 147 -20.57 -1.39 -4.99
N ARG A 148 -21.62 -0.58 -5.07
CA ARG A 148 -22.99 -1.07 -5.30
C ARG A 148 -23.39 -0.84 -6.74
N LYS A 149 -23.73 -1.91 -7.46
CA LYS A 149 -24.37 -1.76 -8.78
C LYS A 149 -25.79 -1.26 -8.55
N ALA A 150 -26.10 -0.07 -9.04
CA ALA A 150 -27.48 0.44 -9.02
C ALA A 150 -28.36 -0.51 -9.85
N GLN A 151 -29.32 -1.18 -9.21
CA GLN A 151 -30.38 -1.87 -9.92
C GLN A 151 -31.42 -0.83 -10.33
N LYS A 152 -31.29 -0.30 -11.55
CA LYS A 152 -32.32 0.59 -12.09
C LYS A 152 -33.56 -0.24 -12.43
N ARG A 153 -34.65 0.00 -11.71
CA ARG A 153 -35.98 -0.04 -12.34
C ARG A 153 -36.11 1.27 -13.11
N LEU A 154 -36.57 1.20 -14.36
CA LEU A 154 -36.65 2.35 -15.26
C LEU A 154 -37.35 3.53 -14.57
N PRO A 155 -36.71 4.72 -14.53
CA PRO A 155 -37.37 5.93 -14.03
C PRO A 155 -38.44 6.38 -15.05
N THR A 156 -39.58 6.86 -14.56
CA THR A 156 -40.73 7.32 -15.40
C THR A 156 -40.55 8.76 -15.92
N GLY A 157 -39.33 9.30 -15.95
CA GLY A 157 -39.03 10.64 -16.48
C GLY A 157 -37.65 11.17 -16.07
N GLU A 158 -37.14 12.13 -16.82
CA GLU A 158 -35.93 12.90 -16.50
C GLU A 158 -36.32 14.33 -16.12
N THR A 159 -35.83 14.81 -14.96
CA THR A 159 -36.00 16.20 -14.51
C THR A 159 -34.61 16.84 -14.33
N ALA A 160 -34.44 18.04 -14.88
CA ALA A 160 -33.14 18.72 -14.93
C ALA A 160 -32.52 19.02 -13.55
N GLN A 161 -33.36 19.28 -12.53
CA GLN A 161 -32.92 19.71 -11.19
C GLN A 161 -33.15 18.66 -10.11
N ARG A 162 -32.95 17.37 -10.43
CA ARG A 162 -33.20 16.28 -9.47
C ARG A 162 -32.36 16.38 -8.19
N ASN A 163 -31.14 16.92 -8.27
CA ASN A 163 -30.25 17.04 -7.10
C ASN A 163 -30.58 18.23 -6.20
N GLU A 164 -31.17 19.29 -6.75
CA GLU A 164 -31.41 20.56 -6.05
C GLU A 164 -32.33 20.38 -4.83
N GLN A 165 -33.32 19.50 -4.93
CA GLN A 165 -34.17 19.14 -3.80
C GLN A 165 -33.37 18.48 -2.66
N PHE A 166 -32.43 17.58 -2.97
CA PHE A 166 -31.61 16.91 -1.95
C PHE A 166 -30.63 17.88 -1.28
N GLU A 167 -30.05 18.81 -2.05
CA GLU A 167 -29.18 19.86 -1.51
C GLU A 167 -29.94 20.79 -0.56
N ASN A 168 -31.17 21.18 -0.93
CA ASN A 168 -32.02 22.00 -0.06
C ASN A 168 -32.41 21.28 1.23
N ILE A 169 -32.73 19.98 1.16
CA ILE A 169 -32.98 19.15 2.35
C ILE A 169 -31.72 19.06 3.22
N GLY A 170 -30.55 18.89 2.62
CA GLY A 170 -29.27 18.89 3.32
C GLY A 170 -29.01 20.18 4.09
N LYS A 171 -29.22 21.34 3.46
CA LYS A 171 -29.12 22.66 4.10
C LYS A 171 -30.05 22.81 5.29
N LEU A 172 -31.34 22.45 5.11
CA LEU A 172 -32.32 22.51 6.19
C LEU A 172 -31.93 21.61 7.36
N ARG A 173 -31.49 20.38 7.09
CA ARG A 173 -31.04 19.44 8.10
C ARG A 173 -29.92 20.03 8.96
N LYS A 174 -28.92 20.66 8.33
CA LYS A 174 -27.82 21.32 9.03
C LYS A 174 -28.31 22.44 9.95
N THR A 175 -29.17 23.34 9.45
CA THR A 175 -29.78 24.41 10.26
C THR A 175 -30.56 23.88 11.47
N TYR A 176 -31.33 22.81 11.31
CA TYR A 176 -32.10 22.22 12.40
C TYR A 176 -31.20 21.50 13.42
N GLN A 177 -30.12 20.87 12.97
CA GLN A 177 -29.16 20.20 13.83
C GLN A 177 -28.35 21.20 14.67
N ASP A 178 -27.93 22.33 14.06
CA ASP A 178 -27.23 23.42 14.75
C ASP A 178 -28.11 24.12 15.81
N SER A 179 -29.43 24.11 15.61
CA SER A 179 -30.41 24.64 16.57
C SER A 179 -30.85 23.61 17.63
N GLY A 180 -30.22 22.43 17.67
CA GLY A 180 -30.49 21.39 18.67
C GLY A 180 -31.79 20.61 18.45
N ASN A 181 -32.41 20.73 17.27
CA ASN A 181 -33.67 20.04 16.98
C ASN A 181 -33.40 18.55 16.63
N PRO A 182 -34.24 17.62 17.13
CA PRO A 182 -34.12 16.21 16.81
C PRO A 182 -34.53 15.94 15.35
N ILE A 183 -33.72 15.17 14.63
CA ILE A 183 -34.04 14.73 13.26
C ILE A 183 -34.69 13.35 13.32
N VAL A 184 -35.95 13.25 12.90
CA VAL A 184 -36.71 11.99 12.90
C VAL A 184 -36.82 11.47 11.48
N SER A 185 -36.29 10.26 11.24
CA SER A 185 -36.42 9.55 9.96
C SER A 185 -37.57 8.54 10.04
N MET A 186 -38.68 8.80 9.35
CA MET A 186 -39.81 7.87 9.25
C MET A 186 -39.86 7.27 7.84
N ASP A 187 -39.53 5.98 7.73
CA ASP A 187 -39.75 5.21 6.50
C ASP A 187 -41.09 4.47 6.60
N THR A 188 -41.93 4.60 5.57
CA THR A 188 -43.20 3.88 5.49
C THR A 188 -43.16 2.94 4.30
N LYS A 189 -42.99 1.64 4.59
CA LYS A 189 -43.17 0.60 3.58
C LYS A 189 -44.65 0.39 3.32
N LYS A 190 -45.12 0.72 2.11
CA LYS A 190 -46.41 0.23 1.60
C LYS A 190 -46.29 -1.29 1.43
N LYS A 191 -46.96 -2.06 2.30
CA LYS A 191 -47.25 -3.47 2.05
C LYS A 191 -48.32 -3.51 0.95
N ASN A 192 -47.98 -4.11 -0.18
CA ASN A 192 -48.97 -4.67 -1.10
C ASN A 192 -49.16 -6.13 -0.73
#